data_AF-A0AAV6TNN5-F1
#
_entry.id   AF-A0AAV6TNN5-F1
#
_cell.length_a   1.000
_cell.length_b   1.000
_cell.length_c   1.000
_cell.angle_alpha   90.00
_cell.angle_beta   90.00
_cell.angle_gamma   90.00
#
_symmetry.space_group_name_H-M   'P 1'
#
loop_
_entity.id
_entity.type
_entity.pdbx_description
1 polymer ?
#
loop_
_entity_poly.entity_id
_entity_poly.type
_entity_poly.pdbx_seq_one_letter_code
_entity_poly.pdbx_strand_id
1 'polypeptide(L)'
;RGYTGQNIAYAENQDPNPDWNGIIQNLYDEVTKFDPNHINRYVFDYNTAHFTQVVWAKTNKIGCGYVRYQKGRNYVHMYGCNYLPGGNFQNQPIYERGEPCSNCGGCGSIAGLCGAR
;
A
#
# COMPACT_ATOMS: atom_id res chain seq x y z
N ARG A 1 9.90 19.10 3.10
CA ARG A 1 8.59 18.41 2.97
C ARG A 1 8.65 17.57 1.70
N GLY A 2 8.37 16.28 1.76
CA GLY A 2 8.47 15.35 0.63
C GLY A 2 7.12 15.04 -0.01
N TYR A 3 7.13 14.40 -1.18
CA TYR A 3 5.95 13.86 -1.83
C TYR A 3 5.29 12.75 -0.99
N THR A 4 3.96 12.73 -0.98
CA THR A 4 3.13 11.75 -0.28
C THR A 4 2.38 10.92 -1.30
N GLY A 5 2.50 9.60 -1.23
CA GLY A 5 1.72 8.67 -2.05
C GLY A 5 0.33 8.45 -1.45
N GLN A 6 -0.59 7.89 -2.22
CA GLN A 6 -1.98 7.71 -1.79
C GLN A 6 -2.62 6.47 -2.41
N ASN A 7 -3.33 5.71 -1.57
CA ASN A 7 -4.30 4.69 -2.01
C ASN A 7 -5.70 5.12 -1.55
N ILE A 8 -6.69 4.99 -2.42
CA ILE A 8 -8.11 5.20 -2.12
C ILE A 8 -8.87 3.93 -2.45
N ALA A 9 -9.80 3.54 -1.59
CA ALA A 9 -10.70 2.44 -1.84
C ALA A 9 -12.16 2.83 -1.59
N TYR A 10 -13.06 2.21 -2.36
CA TYR A 10 -14.50 2.42 -2.33
C TYR A 10 -15.20 1.08 -2.11
N ALA A 11 -16.21 1.07 -1.25
CA ALA A 11 -17.15 -0.03 -1.14
C ALA A 11 -18.58 0.51 -0.95
N GLU A 12 -19.57 -0.21 -1.46
CA GLU A 12 -20.98 0.06 -1.22
C GLU A 12 -21.69 -1.24 -0.85
N ASN A 13 -22.22 -1.32 0.36
CA ASN A 13 -22.90 -2.51 0.88
C ASN A 13 -23.89 -2.13 2.00
N GLN A 14 -24.58 -3.10 2.60
CA GLN A 14 -25.57 -2.86 3.67
C GLN A 14 -24.98 -2.88 5.10
N ASP A 15 -23.73 -3.32 5.26
CA ASP A 15 -23.04 -3.31 6.54
C ASP A 15 -22.59 -1.88 6.86
N PRO A 16 -23.00 -1.29 7.99
CA PRO A 16 -22.50 0.02 8.37
C PRO A 16 -21.01 -0.01 8.74
N ASN A 17 -20.42 -1.14 9.12
CA ASN A 17 -19.08 -1.14 9.72
C ASN A 17 -17.95 -0.98 8.69
N PRO A 18 -16.82 -0.35 9.06
CA PRO A 18 -15.64 -0.34 8.22
C PRO A 18 -15.01 -1.75 8.14
N ASP A 19 -14.58 -2.14 6.95
CA ASP A 19 -13.81 -3.37 6.71
C ASP A 19 -12.38 -3.02 6.26
N TRP A 20 -11.55 -2.59 7.22
CA TRP A 20 -10.16 -2.26 6.94
C TRP A 20 -9.35 -3.46 6.44
N ASN A 21 -9.63 -4.66 6.97
CA ASN A 21 -8.88 -5.86 6.60
C ASN A 21 -9.15 -6.25 5.15
N GLY A 22 -10.43 -6.31 4.74
CA GLY A 22 -10.78 -6.59 3.35
C GLY A 22 -10.27 -5.52 2.39
N ILE A 23 -10.31 -4.25 2.78
CA ILE A 23 -9.78 -3.16 1.95
C ILE A 23 -8.26 -3.28 1.79
N ILE A 24 -7.50 -3.47 2.86
CA ILE A 24 -6.03 -3.63 2.78
C ILE A 24 -5.68 -4.88 1.96
N GLN A 25 -6.42 -5.98 2.15
CA GLN A 25 -6.23 -7.20 1.36
C GLN A 25 -6.47 -6.95 -0.13
N ASN A 26 -7.55 -6.23 -0.50
CA ASN A 26 -7.82 -5.89 -1.90
C ASN A 26 -6.70 -5.05 -2.54
N LEU A 27 -6.12 -4.10 -1.80
CA LEU A 27 -4.98 -3.32 -2.29
C LEU A 27 -3.76 -4.21 -2.51
N TYR A 28 -3.54 -5.19 -1.62
CA TYR A 28 -2.41 -6.13 -1.72
C TYR A 28 -2.60 -7.17 -2.83
N ASP A 29 -3.82 -7.66 -3.04
CA ASP A 29 -4.16 -8.72 -3.99
C ASP A 29 -3.88 -8.35 -5.45
N GLU A 30 -3.68 -7.07 -5.75
CA GLU A 30 -3.14 -6.62 -7.04
C GLU A 30 -1.77 -7.24 -7.36
N VAL A 31 -1.04 -7.76 -6.37
CA VAL A 31 0.17 -8.58 -6.56
C VAL A 31 -0.05 -9.73 -7.56
N THR A 32 -1.26 -10.27 -7.64
CA THR A 32 -1.62 -11.36 -8.58
C THR A 32 -1.52 -10.94 -10.05
N LYS A 33 -1.56 -9.63 -10.33
CA LYS A 33 -1.44 -9.04 -11.67
C LYS A 33 -0.07 -8.40 -11.90
N PHE A 34 0.76 -8.29 -10.86
CA PHE A 34 2.01 -7.55 -10.91
C PHE A 34 3.10 -8.34 -11.64
N ASP A 35 3.78 -7.71 -12.61
CA ASP A 35 4.97 -8.28 -13.24
C ASP A 35 6.21 -8.07 -12.35
N PRO A 36 6.81 -9.15 -11.79
CA PRO A 36 8.00 -9.04 -10.94
C PRO A 36 9.21 -8.39 -11.61
N ASN A 37 9.26 -8.34 -12.95
CA ASN A 37 10.34 -7.65 -13.67
C ASN A 37 10.37 -6.14 -13.39
N HIS A 38 9.25 -5.56 -12.95
CA HIS A 38 9.15 -4.14 -12.57
C HIS A 38 9.62 -3.85 -11.13
N ILE A 39 10.11 -4.84 -10.37
CA ILE A 39 10.61 -4.62 -9.00
C ILE A 39 11.78 -3.65 -8.95
N ASN A 40 12.78 -3.85 -9.80
CA ASN A 40 14.00 -3.03 -9.79
C ASN A 40 13.81 -1.70 -10.52
N ARG A 41 12.80 -1.62 -11.39
CA ARG A 41 12.48 -0.45 -12.21
C ARG A 41 10.96 -0.37 -12.34
N TYR A 42 10.35 0.39 -11.44
CA TYR A 42 8.91 0.58 -11.42
C TYR A 42 8.42 1.17 -12.74
N VAL A 43 7.37 0.56 -13.28
CA VAL A 43 6.57 1.04 -14.40
C VAL A 43 5.14 1.14 -13.91
N PHE A 44 4.57 2.33 -14.00
CA PHE A 44 3.19 2.57 -13.61
C PHE A 44 2.20 1.66 -14.37
N ASP A 45 1.35 0.98 -13.62
CA ASP A 45 0.20 0.22 -14.10
C ASP A 45 -0.97 0.45 -13.14
N TYR A 46 -2.10 0.89 -13.68
CA TYR A 46 -3.33 1.15 -12.92
C TYR A 46 -3.82 -0.08 -12.14
N ASN A 47 -3.51 -1.29 -12.59
CA ASN A 47 -3.96 -2.52 -11.95
C ASN A 47 -3.14 -2.94 -10.73
N THR A 48 -1.96 -2.34 -10.54
CA THR A 48 -0.98 -2.76 -9.51
C THR A 48 -0.40 -1.60 -8.70
N ALA A 49 -0.84 -0.37 -8.98
CA ALA A 49 -0.34 0.83 -8.34
C ALA A 49 -0.61 0.83 -6.82
N HIS A 50 -1.72 0.24 -6.34
CA HIS A 50 -1.97 0.22 -4.90
C HIS A 50 -1.07 -0.77 -4.19
N PHE A 51 -0.92 -1.98 -4.73
CA PHE A 51 0.00 -2.99 -4.20
C PHE A 51 1.43 -2.45 -4.12
N THR A 52 1.93 -1.87 -5.23
CA THR A 52 3.30 -1.37 -5.30
C THR A 52 3.57 -0.25 -4.31
N GLN A 53 2.58 0.58 -3.98
CA GLN A 53 2.68 1.57 -2.89
C GLN A 53 2.69 0.91 -1.51
N VAL A 54 1.90 -0.15 -1.28
CA VAL A 54 1.86 -0.89 0.00
C VAL A 54 3.22 -1.52 0.32
N VAL A 55 3.90 -2.10 -0.69
CA VAL A 55 5.19 -2.78 -0.51
C VAL A 55 6.41 -1.90 -0.84
N TRP A 56 6.23 -0.58 -0.97
CA TRP A 56 7.31 0.33 -1.31
C TRP A 56 8.29 0.52 -0.14
N ALA A 57 9.50 -0.04 -0.24
CA ALA A 57 10.45 -0.17 0.89
C ALA A 57 10.88 1.17 1.49
N LYS A 58 10.91 2.25 0.70
CA LYS A 58 11.28 3.58 1.20
C LYS A 58 10.17 4.24 2.02
N THR A 59 8.93 3.76 1.93
CA THR A 59 7.79 4.25 2.71
C THR A 59 7.88 3.72 4.13
N ASN A 60 7.90 4.61 5.13
CA ASN A 60 7.99 4.20 6.54
C ASN A 60 6.98 4.88 7.46
N LYS A 61 6.11 5.72 6.90
CA LYS A 61 5.02 6.37 7.62
C LYS A 61 3.75 6.22 6.80
N ILE A 62 2.67 5.90 7.50
CA ILE A 62 1.33 5.79 6.92
C ILE A 62 0.34 6.51 7.82
N GLY A 63 -0.63 7.19 7.21
CA GLY A 63 -1.78 7.75 7.91
C GLY A 63 -3.03 7.50 7.09
N CYS A 64 -4.03 6.86 7.68
CA CYS A 64 -5.26 6.50 7.00
C CYS A 64 -6.48 7.20 7.61
N GLY A 65 -7.49 7.43 6.79
CA GLY A 65 -8.78 7.99 7.15
C GLY A 65 -9.91 7.22 6.50
N TYR A 66 -11.08 7.27 7.12
CA TYR A 66 -12.28 6.60 6.67
C TYR A 66 -13.49 7.54 6.83
N VAL A 67 -14.35 7.55 5.82
CA VAL A 67 -15.64 8.23 5.87
C VAL A 67 -16.73 7.29 5.36
N ARG A 68 -17.91 7.41 5.96
CA ARG A 68 -19.12 6.66 5.58
C ARG A 68 -20.30 7.62 5.48
N TYR A 69 -21.16 7.38 4.51
CA TYR A 69 -22.48 8.01 4.45
C TYR A 69 -23.53 7.03 3.94
N GLN A 70 -24.80 7.27 4.28
CA GLN A 70 -25.91 6.43 3.86
C GLN A 70 -26.39 6.83 2.46
N LYS A 71 -26.65 5.83 1.60
CA LYS A 71 -27.18 5.99 0.25
C LYS A 71 -28.34 5.00 0.07
N GLY A 72 -29.56 5.46 0.37
CA GLY A 72 -30.74 4.60 0.39
C GLY A 72 -30.64 3.53 1.50
N ARG A 73 -30.69 2.25 1.12
CA ARG A 73 -30.53 1.11 2.04
C ARG A 73 -29.07 0.69 2.25
N ASN A 74 -28.16 1.23 1.45
CA ASN A 74 -26.74 0.92 1.52
C ASN A 74 -25.97 2.02 2.27
N TYR A 75 -24.75 1.69 2.67
CA TYR A 75 -23.71 2.59 3.09
C TYR A 75 -22.63 2.65 2.02
N VAL A 76 -22.16 3.87 1.73
CA VAL A 76 -20.96 4.09 0.95
C VAL A 76 -19.80 4.29 1.91
N HIS A 77 -18.72 3.57 1.65
CA HIS A 77 -17.51 3.55 2.43
C HIS A 77 -16.35 4.06 1.58
N MET A 78 -15.63 5.05 2.08
CA MET A 78 -14.41 5.54 1.44
C MET A 78 -13.26 5.46 2.43
N TYR A 79 -12.17 4.83 1.98
CA TYR A 79 -10.93 4.67 2.73
C TYR A 79 -9.83 5.38 1.97
N GLY A 80 -8.97 6.09 2.70
CA GLY A 80 -7.80 6.73 2.12
C GLY A 80 -6.58 6.52 3.01
N CYS A 81 -5.46 6.12 2.43
CA CYS A 81 -4.18 6.02 3.12
C CYS A 81 -3.15 6.88 2.39
N ASN A 82 -2.45 7.70 3.17
CA ASN A 82 -1.33 8.51 2.71
C ASN A 82 -0.01 7.89 3.17
N TYR A 83 0.98 7.84 2.29
CA TYR A 83 2.25 7.14 2.47
C TYR A 83 3.41 8.14 2.36
N LEU A 84 4.30 8.16 3.36
CA LEU A 84 5.45 9.05 3.40
C LEU A 84 6.75 8.31 3.77
N PRO A 85 7.85 8.53 3.03
CA PRO A 85 7.90 9.07 1.66
C PRO A 85 6.92 8.35 0.72
N GLY A 86 6.36 9.05 -0.26
CA GLY A 86 5.53 8.41 -1.27
C GLY A 86 6.31 7.39 -2.10
N GLY A 87 5.59 6.41 -2.64
CA GLY A 87 6.12 5.39 -3.54
C GLY A 87 5.79 5.67 -5.01
N ASN A 88 5.85 4.61 -5.81
CA ASN A 88 5.46 4.60 -7.23
C ASN A 88 6.20 5.64 -8.09
N PHE A 89 7.45 5.94 -7.74
CA PHE A 89 8.30 6.78 -8.56
C PHE A 89 8.78 6.01 -9.78
N GLN A 90 8.48 6.53 -10.96
CA GLN A 90 8.87 5.91 -12.22
C GLN A 90 10.38 5.63 -12.28
N ASN A 91 10.72 4.44 -12.76
CA ASN A 91 12.08 3.95 -12.89
C ASN A 91 12.87 3.80 -11.57
N GLN A 92 12.23 3.89 -10.41
CA GLN A 92 12.84 3.57 -9.11
C GLN A 92 12.52 2.12 -8.72
N PRO A 93 13.37 1.46 -7.91
CA PRO A 93 13.04 0.17 -7.35
C PRO A 93 11.92 0.30 -6.32
N ILE A 94 10.97 -0.65 -6.31
CA ILE A 94 9.93 -0.75 -5.28
C ILE A 94 10.59 -1.16 -3.95
N TYR A 95 11.43 -2.18 -4.00
CA TYR A 95 12.30 -2.64 -2.94
C TYR A 95 13.56 -3.27 -3.53
N GLU A 96 14.61 -3.40 -2.74
CA GLU A 96 15.85 -4.07 -3.15
C GLU A 96 15.67 -5.59 -3.03
N ARG A 97 16.02 -6.34 -4.08
CA ARG A 97 16.03 -7.81 -4.04
C ARG A 97 17.25 -8.31 -3.28
N GLY A 98 17.06 -9.32 -2.45
CA GLY A 98 18.13 -9.97 -1.71
C GLY A 98 17.59 -10.81 -0.56
N GLU A 99 18.49 -11.41 0.21
CA GLU A 99 18.11 -12.11 1.43
C GLU A 99 17.46 -11.15 2.42
N PRO A 100 16.40 -11.57 3.14
CA PRO A 100 15.72 -10.69 4.08
C PRO A 100 16.70 -10.11 5.10
N CYS A 101 16.55 -8.82 5.42
CA CYS A 101 17.39 -8.10 6.38
C CYS A 101 18.87 -7.89 6.00
N SER A 102 19.33 -8.40 4.85
CA SER A 102 20.75 -8.33 4.43
C SER A 102 21.31 -6.91 4.28
N ASN A 103 20.45 -5.91 4.03
CA ASN A 103 20.84 -4.50 3.88
C ASN A 103 20.20 -3.56 4.94
N CYS A 104 19.76 -4.09 6.10
CA CYS A 104 19.03 -3.30 7.10
C CYS A 104 19.91 -2.77 8.26
N GLY A 105 21.15 -3.23 8.42
CA GLY A 105 21.96 -2.99 9.62
C GLY A 105 21.46 -3.73 10.88
N GLY A 106 20.47 -4.61 10.71
CA GLY A 106 19.81 -5.39 11.75
C GLY A 106 18.40 -5.78 11.31
N CYS A 107 17.95 -6.98 11.66
CA CYS A 107 16.59 -7.41 11.38
C CYS A 107 15.64 -6.87 12.45
N GLY A 108 14.45 -6.44 12.05
CA GLY A 108 13.41 -5.98 12.97
C GLY A 108 12.81 -7.12 13.79
N SER A 109 11.88 -6.77 14.68
CA SER A 109 11.08 -7.75 15.43
C SER A 109 10.11 -8.54 14.54
N ILE A 110 9.81 -8.04 13.34
CA ILE A 110 8.99 -8.71 12.34
C ILE A 110 9.94 -9.35 11.32
N ALA A 111 9.79 -10.67 11.14
CA ALA A 111 10.61 -11.43 10.21
C ALA A 111 10.56 -10.82 8.80
N GLY A 112 11.74 -10.61 8.22
CA GLY A 112 11.90 -10.09 6.87
C GLY A 112 11.74 -8.56 6.72
N LEU A 113 11.49 -7.82 7.80
CA LEU A 113 11.48 -6.36 7.79
C LEU A 113 12.71 -5.77 8.48
N CYS A 114 13.20 -4.65 7.96
CA CYS A 114 14.19 -3.84 8.68
C CYS A 114 13.60 -3.30 9.99
N GLY A 115 14.43 -3.09 11.01
CA GLY A 115 14.03 -2.39 12.23
C GLY A 115 13.56 -0.95 11.95
N ALA A 116 12.67 -0.44 12.81
CA ALA A 116 12.29 0.97 12.79
C ALA A 116 13.52 1.85 13.07
N ARG A 117 13.63 2.98 12.35
CA ARG A 117 14.65 4.01 12.59
C ARG A 117 14.14 5.07 13.55
#